data_AF-A0A3G5T036-F1
#
_entry.id   AF-A0A3G5T036-F1
#
_cell.length_a   1.000
_cell.length_b   1.000
_cell.length_c   1.000
_cell.angle_alpha   90.00
_cell.angle_beta   90.00
_cell.angle_gamma   90.00
#
_symmetry.space_group_name_H-M   'P 1'
#
loop_
_entity.id
_entity.type
_entity.pdbx_description
1 polymer ?
#
loop_
_entity_poly.entity_id
_entity_poly.type
_entity_poly.pdbx_seq_one_letter_code
_entity_poly.pdbx_strand_id
1 'polypeptide(L)'
;MDNDMTIGHGPVTSLLDERPPEGHLINDLPRQHRSADSSQGSSSQGSSPLHQQYEVVYEDVTGNPLLAFSDGQWWDVAGTSPRPVSVRFALRRDPSWAGAVVQTVCLWMRSNPQHERSFDLATELALAVGELARQLEDD
;
A
#
# COMPACT_ATOMS: atom_id res chain seq x y z
N MET A 1 -5.20 17.50 -54.58
CA MET A 1 -5.97 16.98 -53.43
C MET A 1 -5.14 15.82 -52.97
N ASP A 2 -4.22 16.08 -52.04
CA ASP A 2 -3.16 15.14 -51.69
C ASP A 2 -3.06 15.15 -50.18
N ASN A 3 -3.74 14.19 -49.55
CA ASN A 3 -3.63 13.92 -48.12
C ASN A 3 -2.37 13.07 -47.91
N ASP A 4 -1.27 13.71 -47.55
CA ASP A 4 -0.10 13.03 -47.01
C ASP A 4 -0.37 12.65 -45.55
N MET A 5 -0.49 11.35 -45.29
CA MET A 5 -0.71 10.77 -43.97
C MET A 5 0.65 10.39 -43.36
N THR A 6 1.35 11.38 -42.81
CA THR A 6 2.60 11.12 -42.08
C THR A 6 2.28 10.67 -40.65
N ILE A 7 2.30 9.36 -40.41
CA ILE A 7 2.32 8.78 -39.05
C ILE A 7 3.75 8.87 -38.51
N GLY A 8 3.99 9.80 -37.59
CA GLY A 8 5.25 9.93 -36.88
C GLY A 8 5.43 8.80 -35.86
N HIS A 9 6.22 7.78 -36.20
CA HIS A 9 6.74 6.82 -35.23
C HIS A 9 8.02 7.39 -34.60
N GLY A 10 7.90 7.98 -33.40
CA GLY A 10 9.04 8.30 -32.56
C GLY A 10 9.66 7.03 -31.96
N PRO A 11 11.00 6.94 -31.79
CA PRO A 11 11.62 5.80 -31.16
C PRO A 11 11.26 5.72 -29.67
N VAL A 12 10.70 4.58 -29.25
CA VAL A 12 10.51 4.24 -27.83
C VAL A 12 11.86 3.78 -27.30
N THR A 13 12.52 4.62 -26.50
CA THR A 13 13.72 4.23 -25.77
C THR A 13 13.35 3.18 -24.73
N SER A 14 13.92 1.97 -24.85
CA SER A 14 13.80 0.91 -23.86
C SER A 14 14.45 1.33 -22.54
N LEU A 15 13.65 1.60 -21.51
CA LEU A 15 14.09 1.74 -20.12
C LEU A 15 14.19 0.35 -19.47
N LEU A 16 15.12 -0.48 -19.96
CA LEU A 16 15.39 -1.82 -19.40
C LEU A 16 16.80 -1.97 -18.78
N ASP A 17 17.50 -0.86 -18.55
CA ASP A 17 18.86 -0.88 -17.98
C ASP A 17 19.07 0.17 -16.87
N GLU A 18 18.03 0.47 -16.08
CA GLU A 18 18.22 1.26 -14.86
C GLU A 18 18.57 0.34 -13.69
N ARG A 19 19.89 0.18 -13.45
CA ARG A 19 20.42 -0.38 -12.21
C ARG A 19 20.00 0.52 -11.04
N PRO A 20 19.46 -0.03 -9.94
CA PRO A 20 19.12 0.79 -8.79
C PRO A 20 20.40 1.39 -8.17
N PRO A 21 20.36 2.64 -7.69
CA PRO A 21 21.47 3.22 -6.95
C PRO A 21 21.71 2.41 -5.67
N GLU A 22 22.90 1.82 -5.56
CA GLU A 22 23.31 1.13 -4.36
C GLU A 22 23.66 2.14 -3.26
N GLY A 23 22.99 1.98 -2.12
CA GLY A 23 23.43 2.53 -0.84
C GLY A 23 22.75 3.83 -0.45
N HIS A 24 21.66 3.71 0.32
CA HIS A 24 21.58 4.32 1.65
C HIS A 24 20.49 3.62 2.50
N LEU A 25 20.96 2.89 3.51
CA LEU A 25 20.33 2.64 4.82
C LEU A 25 18.79 2.46 4.86
N ILE A 26 18.32 1.23 4.67
CA ILE A 26 17.03 0.79 5.22
C ILE A 26 17.35 -0.12 6.40
N ASN A 27 17.63 0.49 7.56
CA ASN A 27 17.88 -0.23 8.80
C ASN A 27 16.83 0.05 9.89
N ASP A 28 15.66 0.59 9.51
CA ASP A 28 14.53 0.79 10.43
C ASP A 28 13.19 0.53 9.72
N LEU A 29 13.04 -0.69 9.17
CA LEU A 29 11.71 -1.27 8.98
C LEU A 29 11.26 -1.83 10.34
N PRO A 30 10.01 -1.59 10.80
CA PRO A 30 9.49 -2.28 11.98
C PRO A 30 9.63 -3.78 11.76
N ARG A 31 10.34 -4.46 12.68
CA ARG A 31 10.66 -5.88 12.66
C ARG A 31 9.43 -6.71 12.29
N GLN A 32 9.35 -7.16 11.03
CA GLN A 32 8.48 -8.26 10.65
C GLN A 32 9.07 -9.52 11.31
N HIS A 33 8.34 -10.07 12.29
CA HIS A 33 8.72 -11.29 12.99
C HIS A 33 8.60 -12.48 12.02
N ARG A 34 9.67 -12.71 11.25
CA ARG A 34 9.81 -13.85 10.35
C ARG A 34 9.93 -15.11 11.22
N SER A 35 8.88 -15.92 11.25
CA SER A 35 8.86 -17.21 11.93
C SER A 35 9.96 -18.12 11.36
N ALA A 36 11.05 -18.25 12.10
CA ALA A 36 12.05 -19.30 11.93
C ALA A 36 12.25 -19.98 13.28
N ASP A 37 11.97 -21.28 13.27
CA ASP A 37 12.06 -22.22 14.38
C ASP A 37 13.49 -22.31 14.95
N SER A 38 13.66 -21.96 16.23
CA SER A 38 14.55 -22.64 17.21
C SER A 38 14.65 -21.86 18.54
N SER A 39 14.02 -22.43 19.58
CA SER A 39 14.40 -22.40 21.01
C SER A 39 15.28 -21.24 21.55
N GLN A 40 14.64 -20.19 22.10
CA GLN A 40 15.08 -19.50 23.34
C GLN A 40 14.13 -18.37 23.77
N GLY A 41 13.75 -18.36 25.05
CA GLY A 41 13.67 -17.15 25.88
C GLY A 41 12.52 -16.17 25.64
N SER A 42 11.45 -16.37 26.41
CA SER A 42 10.43 -15.41 26.86
C SER A 42 10.67 -13.92 26.60
N SER A 43 9.90 -13.36 25.66
CA SER A 43 9.23 -12.08 25.86
C SER A 43 7.89 -12.14 25.14
N SER A 44 6.84 -12.52 25.86
CA SER A 44 5.46 -12.28 25.45
C SER A 44 5.23 -10.76 25.48
N GLN A 45 5.78 -10.05 24.49
CA GLN A 45 5.26 -8.76 24.08
C GLN A 45 3.82 -9.03 23.67
N GLY A 46 2.87 -8.62 24.50
CA GLY A 46 1.46 -8.70 24.18
C GLY A 46 1.23 -7.91 22.90
N SER A 47 1.16 -8.60 21.78
CA SER A 47 0.64 -8.06 20.54
C SER A 47 -0.75 -7.49 20.87
N SER A 48 -0.93 -6.19 20.71
CA SER A 48 -2.24 -5.54 20.90
C SER A 48 -3.30 -6.36 20.15
N PRO A 49 -4.48 -6.61 20.74
CA PRO A 49 -5.48 -7.52 20.18
C PRO A 49 -5.87 -7.19 18.72
N LEU A 50 -5.70 -5.93 18.30
CA LEU A 50 -5.92 -5.50 16.91
C LEU A 50 -4.89 -6.06 15.93
N HIS A 51 -3.61 -6.19 16.32
CA HIS A 51 -2.58 -6.79 15.46
C HIS A 51 -2.76 -8.30 15.28
N GLN A 52 -3.61 -8.94 16.10
CA GLN A 52 -4.02 -10.33 15.88
C GLN A 52 -5.21 -10.43 14.92
N GLN A 53 -5.98 -9.37 14.76
CA GLN A 53 -7.17 -9.32 13.91
C GLN A 53 -6.89 -8.73 12.53
N TYR A 54 -5.90 -7.83 12.43
CA TYR A 54 -5.56 -7.12 11.20
C TYR A 54 -4.10 -7.38 10.81
N GLU A 55 -3.86 -7.47 9.51
CA GLU A 55 -2.52 -7.67 8.92
C GLU A 55 -1.66 -6.41 9.07
N VAL A 56 -2.28 -5.23 8.97
CA VAL A 56 -1.64 -3.92 9.14
C VAL A 56 -2.54 -3.02 9.97
N VAL A 57 -1.94 -2.25 10.89
CA VAL A 57 -2.61 -1.21 11.68
C VAL A 57 -1.76 0.06 11.63
N TYR A 58 -2.39 1.18 11.31
CA TYR A 58 -1.82 2.52 11.40
C TYR A 58 -2.43 3.24 12.61
N GLU A 59 -1.55 3.84 13.40
CA GLU A 59 -1.88 4.51 14.65
C GLU A 59 -1.53 6.00 14.56
N ASP A 60 -2.24 6.82 15.33
CA ASP A 60 -1.87 8.23 15.52
C ASP A 60 -0.60 8.37 16.38
N VAL A 61 -0.13 9.62 16.54
CA VAL A 61 1.06 9.95 17.35
C VAL A 61 0.94 9.57 18.83
N THR A 62 -0.28 9.29 19.31
CA THR A 62 -0.55 8.84 20.68
C THR A 62 -0.75 7.33 20.79
N GLY A 63 -0.65 6.58 19.68
CA GLY A 63 -0.82 5.14 19.61
C GLY A 63 -2.28 4.70 19.46
N ASN A 64 -3.22 5.59 19.12
CA ASN A 64 -4.60 5.15 18.85
C ASN A 64 -4.73 4.64 17.42
N PRO A 65 -5.32 3.45 17.20
CA PRO A 65 -5.51 2.89 15.88
C PRO A 65 -6.52 3.73 15.08
N LEU A 66 -6.15 4.12 13.87
CA LEU A 66 -7.00 4.93 12.99
C LEU A 66 -7.42 4.21 11.71
N LEU A 67 -6.55 3.36 11.19
CA LEU A 67 -6.75 2.66 9.93
C LEU A 67 -6.15 1.27 10.02
N ALA A 68 -6.85 0.25 9.57
CA ALA A 68 -6.36 -1.11 9.57
C ALA A 68 -6.62 -1.79 8.22
N PHE A 69 -5.87 -2.84 7.92
CA PHE A 69 -6.01 -3.64 6.70
C PHE A 69 -6.01 -5.12 7.05
N SER A 70 -6.93 -5.85 6.43
CA SER A 70 -7.01 -7.31 6.50
C SER A 70 -7.77 -7.84 5.31
N ASP A 71 -7.31 -8.96 4.73
CA ASP A 71 -8.06 -9.70 3.72
C ASP A 71 -8.53 -8.83 2.53
N GLY A 72 -7.64 -7.95 2.06
CA GLY A 72 -7.94 -7.09 0.91
C GLY A 72 -8.92 -5.94 1.20
N GLN A 73 -9.24 -5.68 2.47
CA GLN A 73 -10.18 -4.65 2.91
C GLN A 73 -9.52 -3.68 3.89
N TRP A 74 -9.68 -2.38 3.64
CA TRP A 74 -9.33 -1.32 4.60
C TRP A 74 -10.46 -1.09 5.60
N TRP A 75 -10.11 -0.75 6.82
CA TRP A 75 -11.04 -0.50 7.91
C TRP A 75 -10.70 0.81 8.60
N ASP A 76 -11.70 1.67 8.77
CA ASP A 76 -11.61 2.78 9.71
C ASP A 76 -11.94 2.23 11.10
N VAL A 77 -10.95 2.31 11.99
CA VAL A 77 -10.98 1.74 13.35
C VAL A 77 -10.86 2.81 14.44
N ALA A 78 -10.94 4.09 14.05
CA ALA A 78 -10.90 5.20 15.01
C ALA A 78 -12.16 5.30 15.88
N GLY A 79 -13.26 4.69 15.45
CA GLY A 79 -14.54 4.69 16.13
C GLY A 79 -14.74 3.49 17.07
N THR A 80 -15.88 3.46 17.76
CA THR A 80 -16.27 2.34 18.63
C THR A 80 -16.56 1.04 17.87
N SER A 81 -16.80 1.13 16.56
CA SER A 81 -17.06 -0.02 15.69
C SER A 81 -16.24 0.13 14.41
N PRO A 82 -15.38 -0.85 14.08
CA PRO A 82 -14.69 -0.89 12.78
C PRO A 82 -15.69 -0.84 11.63
N ARG A 83 -15.38 -0.05 10.60
CA ARG A 83 -16.17 0.02 9.36
C ARG A 83 -15.29 -0.19 8.13
N PRO A 84 -15.76 -0.92 7.11
CA PRO A 84 -15.01 -1.08 5.87
C PRO A 84 -14.97 0.25 5.13
N VAL A 85 -13.80 0.58 4.56
CA VAL A 85 -13.56 1.80 3.79
C VAL A 85 -12.79 1.48 2.51
N SER A 86 -12.87 2.35 1.51
CA SER A 86 -12.18 2.14 0.23
C SER A 86 -10.69 2.49 0.30
N VAL A 87 -9.91 2.05 -0.69
CA VAL A 87 -8.50 2.46 -0.85
C VAL A 87 -8.36 3.98 -0.93
N ARG A 88 -9.31 4.64 -1.60
CA ARG A 88 -9.36 6.11 -1.69
C ARG A 88 -9.47 6.78 -0.33
N PHE A 89 -10.27 6.21 0.58
CA PHE A 89 -10.39 6.73 1.95
C PHE A 89 -9.07 6.56 2.70
N ALA A 90 -8.46 5.37 2.61
CA ALA A 90 -7.18 5.07 3.25
C ALA A 90 -6.07 6.05 2.82
N LEU A 91 -5.94 6.31 1.51
CA LEU A 91 -4.95 7.26 0.97
C LEU A 91 -5.16 8.70 1.43
N ARG A 92 -6.41 9.10 1.65
CA ARG A 92 -6.76 10.47 2.11
C ARG A 92 -6.74 10.64 3.61
N ARG A 93 -6.61 9.54 4.37
CA ARG A 93 -6.70 9.57 5.83
C ARG A 93 -5.58 10.40 6.44
N ASP A 94 -4.36 10.16 5.98
CA ASP A 94 -3.16 10.91 6.33
C ASP A 94 -2.18 10.88 5.13
N PRO A 95 -1.78 12.04 4.56
CA PRO A 95 -0.86 12.09 3.43
C PRO A 95 0.48 11.40 3.68
N SER A 96 0.97 11.37 4.92
CA SER A 96 2.22 10.71 5.29
C SER A 96 2.15 9.19 5.13
N TRP A 97 0.94 8.61 5.10
CA TRP A 97 0.73 7.17 4.93
C TRP A 97 0.50 6.75 3.49
N ALA A 98 0.36 7.68 2.54
CA ALA A 98 -0.07 7.38 1.18
C ALA A 98 0.81 6.31 0.51
N GLY A 99 2.14 6.46 0.58
CA GLY A 99 3.08 5.48 0.02
C GLY A 99 2.95 4.09 0.66
N ALA A 100 2.78 4.05 1.99
CA ALA A 100 2.64 2.80 2.73
C ALA A 100 1.30 2.10 2.40
N VAL A 101 0.21 2.84 2.27
CA VAL A 101 -1.10 2.31 1.83
C VAL A 101 -1.01 1.68 0.42
N VAL A 102 -0.36 2.37 -0.54
CA VAL A 102 -0.14 1.81 -1.89
C VAL A 102 0.68 0.52 -1.80
N GLN A 103 1.77 0.53 -1.03
CA GLN A 103 2.64 -0.63 -0.87
C GLN A 103 1.91 -1.82 -0.25
N THR A 104 1.10 -1.61 0.80
CA THR A 104 0.27 -2.64 1.43
C THR A 104 -0.64 -3.30 0.40
N VAL A 105 -1.37 -2.50 -0.39
CA VAL A 105 -2.28 -3.00 -1.42
C VAL A 105 -1.53 -3.80 -2.49
N CYS A 106 -0.44 -3.27 -3.03
CA CYS A 106 0.36 -3.94 -4.06
C CYS A 106 0.94 -5.27 -3.56
N LEU A 107 1.48 -5.30 -2.34
CA LEU A 107 2.03 -6.50 -1.74
C LEU A 107 0.95 -7.56 -1.49
N TRP A 108 -0.22 -7.13 -1.02
CA TRP A 108 -1.33 -8.04 -0.78
C TRP A 108 -1.85 -8.65 -2.08
N MET A 109 -2.07 -7.86 -3.14
CA MET A 109 -2.50 -8.39 -4.44
C MET A 109 -1.47 -9.36 -5.03
N ARG A 110 -0.17 -9.05 -4.89
CA ARG A 110 0.92 -9.94 -5.34
C ARG A 110 0.91 -11.28 -4.60
N SER A 111 0.56 -11.27 -3.32
CA SER A 111 0.51 -12.48 -2.49
C SER A 111 -0.79 -13.26 -2.70
N ASN A 112 -1.84 -12.60 -3.20
CA ASN A 112 -3.19 -13.15 -3.38
C ASN A 112 -3.68 -13.03 -4.84
N PRO A 113 -2.92 -13.49 -5.86
CA PRO A 113 -3.22 -13.18 -7.26
C PRO A 113 -4.52 -13.80 -7.79
N GLN A 114 -5.04 -14.83 -7.12
CA GLN A 114 -6.29 -15.51 -7.48
C GLN A 114 -7.46 -15.14 -6.57
N HIS A 115 -7.24 -14.28 -5.59
CA HIS A 115 -8.30 -13.84 -4.69
C HIS A 115 -9.27 -12.91 -5.43
N GLU A 116 -10.57 -13.12 -5.25
CA GLU A 116 -11.63 -12.36 -5.95
C GLU A 116 -11.45 -10.85 -5.76
N ARG A 117 -11.04 -10.44 -4.55
CA ARG A 117 -10.81 -9.04 -4.21
C ARG A 117 -9.63 -8.39 -4.91
N SER A 118 -8.67 -9.13 -5.44
CA SER A 118 -7.44 -8.57 -6.01
C SER A 118 -7.72 -7.69 -7.24
N PHE A 119 -8.69 -8.05 -8.07
CA PHE A 119 -9.06 -7.25 -9.23
C PHE A 119 -9.78 -5.95 -8.83
N ASP A 120 -10.71 -6.03 -7.88
CA ASP A 120 -11.39 -4.85 -7.33
C ASP A 120 -10.38 -3.89 -6.69
N LEU A 121 -9.44 -4.43 -5.92
CA LEU A 121 -8.45 -3.64 -5.20
C LEU A 121 -7.49 -2.93 -6.17
N ALA A 122 -7.11 -3.58 -7.28
CA ALA A 122 -6.35 -2.94 -8.35
C ALA A 122 -7.11 -1.78 -8.99
N THR A 123 -8.41 -1.97 -9.22
CA THR A 123 -9.29 -0.95 -9.79
C THR A 123 -9.45 0.23 -8.84
N GLU A 124 -9.76 -0.03 -7.56
CA GLU A 124 -9.85 0.99 -6.53
C GLU A 124 -8.54 1.78 -6.37
N LEU A 125 -7.40 1.08 -6.37
CA LEU A 125 -6.08 1.69 -6.27
C LEU A 125 -5.79 2.59 -7.48
N ALA A 126 -6.01 2.10 -8.70
CA ALA A 126 -5.77 2.87 -9.91
C ALA A 126 -6.60 4.16 -9.97
N LEU A 127 -7.89 4.08 -9.60
CA LEU A 127 -8.77 5.25 -9.53
C LEU A 127 -8.31 6.23 -8.44
N ALA A 128 -7.94 5.74 -7.27
CA ALA A 128 -7.54 6.58 -6.15
C ALA A 128 -6.19 7.27 -6.39
N VAL A 129 -5.21 6.57 -6.94
CA VAL A 129 -3.90 7.14 -7.30
C VAL A 129 -4.04 8.13 -8.45
N GLY A 130 -4.85 7.84 -9.46
CA GLY A 130 -5.13 8.78 -10.56
C GLY A 130 -5.88 10.03 -10.11
N GLU A 131 -6.68 9.96 -9.05
CA GLU A 131 -7.26 11.14 -8.40
C GLU A 131 -6.20 11.90 -7.59
N LEU A 132 -5.38 11.21 -6.80
CA LEU A 132 -4.32 11.82 -6.00
C LEU A 132 -3.29 12.56 -6.87
N ALA A 133 -2.89 11.98 -7.99
CA ALA A 133 -1.94 12.59 -8.92
C ALA A 133 -2.45 13.92 -9.50
N ARG A 134 -3.74 13.98 -9.88
CA ARG A 134 -4.37 15.23 -10.36
C ARG A 134 -4.44 16.31 -9.28
N GLN A 135 -4.63 15.92 -8.02
CA GLN A 135 -4.64 16.88 -6.92
C GLN A 135 -3.26 17.52 -6.68
N LEU A 136 -2.18 16.79 -6.93
CA LEU A 136 -0.81 17.32 -6.82
C LEU A 136 -0.44 18.28 -7.97
N GLU A 137 -1.16 18.26 -9.09
CA GLU A 137 -0.93 19.19 -10.21
C GLU A 137 -1.64 20.53 -9.99
N ASP A 138 -2.64 20.58 -9.10
CA ASP A 138 -3.45 21.76 -8.79
C ASP A 138 -2.92 22.57 -7.58
N ASP A 139 -1.96 22.04 -6.82
CA ASP A 139 -1.29 22.68 -5.66
C ASP A 139 0.05 23.33 -6.04
#